data_AF-A0A1I4QMZ4-F1
#
_entry.id   AF-A0A1I4QMZ4-F1
#
_cell.length_a   1.000
_cell.length_b   1.000
_cell.length_c   1.000
_cell.angle_alpha   90.00
_cell.angle_beta   90.00
_cell.angle_gamma   90.00
#
_symmetry.space_group_name_H-M   'P 1'
#
loop_
_entity.id
_entity.type
_entity.pdbx_description
1 polymer ?
#
loop_
_entity_poly.entity_id
_entity_poly.type
_entity_poly.pdbx_seq_one_letter_code
_entity_poly.pdbx_strand_id
1 'polypeptide(L)'
;MPEQVVKLRDAFGVGREIPLNYVARDGVDGRFIDSLTRDKHVVIYGSSKQGKTTLRRHCLNETDFIVVSCLNTMGLADLNGAILKKAGYRIEQTQTKTVGGAWKYGAEFAGEGKVPFVAKASGKGTLNRETNSADAVVSKRLEIDLNDVNDIITALQEIEFGKFIILEDFHYLSADTQRSFAFSLKAFHENSPFCFIVVGVWREQNRLIYYNGDLTNRIVSIDVDVWEPAHLREVISVGEQLLNVRFDPATIEVLLRHCGDSVALVQEACYRLCERSGVFETRDEPQDVGVGADAEALVREIVNDQAGRYSAFITNFSEGFQQTDLEMYKWVTYAVLASSIDVLETGLRRQQVASIIKAKHPEGAKLNEGNITQALQNTASLQVQKSIRPIIFDYDQTTRVLTTVDRSFLIWLAHQDRAELLAELGIE
;
A
#
# COMPACT_ATOMS: atom_id res chain seq x y z
N MET A 1 -37.05 -0.14 -21.05
CA MET A 1 -36.66 0.68 -19.89
C MET A 1 -35.72 -0.17 -19.04
N PRO A 2 -34.55 0.34 -18.62
CA PRO A 2 -33.62 -0.40 -17.77
C PRO A 2 -34.26 -0.74 -16.42
N GLU A 3 -33.96 -1.92 -15.87
CA GLU A 3 -34.47 -2.35 -14.55
C GLU A 3 -33.87 -1.53 -13.40
N GLN A 4 -32.68 -0.95 -13.60
CA GLN A 4 -31.99 -0.10 -12.65
C GLN A 4 -31.28 1.04 -13.39
N VAL A 5 -31.46 2.28 -12.91
CA VAL A 5 -30.70 3.44 -13.39
C VAL A 5 -29.42 3.58 -12.56
N VAL A 6 -28.28 3.44 -13.23
CA VAL A 6 -26.94 3.52 -12.66
C VAL A 6 -26.29 4.83 -13.09
N LYS A 7 -25.66 5.55 -12.17
CA LYS A 7 -24.92 6.78 -12.51
C LYS A 7 -23.54 6.41 -13.06
N LEU A 8 -23.04 7.19 -14.01
CA LEU A 8 -21.70 7.03 -14.59
C LEU A 8 -20.62 6.91 -13.49
N ARG A 9 -20.70 7.75 -12.46
CA ARG A 9 -19.75 7.75 -11.34
C ARG A 9 -19.77 6.48 -10.49
N ASP A 10 -20.90 5.76 -10.47
CA ASP A 10 -21.05 4.53 -9.69
C ASP A 10 -20.53 3.32 -10.51
N ALA A 11 -20.53 3.42 -11.84
CA ALA A 11 -19.92 2.44 -12.74
C ALA A 11 -18.41 2.68 -12.92
N PHE A 12 -18.00 3.84 -13.47
CA PHE A 12 -16.61 4.12 -13.85
C PHE A 12 -15.88 5.12 -12.95
N GLY A 13 -16.58 5.73 -11.99
CA GLY A 13 -16.01 6.81 -11.18
C GLY A 13 -15.08 6.33 -10.06
N VAL A 14 -14.14 7.20 -9.67
CA VAL A 14 -13.30 6.99 -8.48
C VAL A 14 -14.07 7.41 -7.24
N GLY A 15 -14.65 6.43 -6.55
CA GLY A 15 -15.50 6.63 -5.38
C GLY A 15 -14.92 6.12 -4.07
N ARG A 16 -15.64 6.40 -2.97
CA ARG A 16 -15.43 5.71 -1.70
C ARG A 16 -16.01 4.31 -1.71
N GLU A 17 -17.01 4.05 -2.54
CA GLU A 17 -17.63 2.73 -2.66
C GLU A 17 -16.91 1.88 -3.70
N ILE A 18 -17.16 0.57 -3.66
CA ILE A 18 -16.71 -0.35 -4.71
C ILE A 18 -17.47 0.02 -5.99
N PRO A 19 -16.77 0.22 -7.13
CA PRO A 19 -17.45 0.52 -8.39
C PRO A 19 -18.31 -0.68 -8.81
N LEU A 20 -19.48 -0.40 -9.38
CA LEU A 20 -20.45 -1.44 -9.76
C LEU A 20 -19.94 -2.36 -10.87
N ASN A 21 -18.93 -1.92 -11.62
CA ASN A 21 -18.23 -2.74 -12.62
C ASN A 21 -16.99 -3.46 -12.08
N TYR A 22 -16.90 -3.66 -10.75
CA TYR A 22 -15.84 -4.45 -10.16
C TYR A 22 -15.84 -5.87 -10.72
N VAL A 23 -14.68 -6.31 -11.22
CA VAL A 23 -14.47 -7.68 -11.71
C VAL A 23 -13.60 -8.42 -10.72
N ALA A 24 -14.16 -9.43 -10.08
CA ALA A 24 -13.42 -10.35 -9.22
C ALA A 24 -12.48 -11.20 -10.06
N ARG A 25 -11.25 -11.40 -9.57
CA ARG A 25 -10.22 -12.19 -10.25
C ARG A 25 -9.89 -13.40 -9.41
N ASP A 26 -10.12 -14.62 -9.91
CA ASP A 26 -9.89 -15.85 -9.14
C ASP A 26 -8.47 -15.94 -8.55
N GLY A 27 -7.46 -15.55 -9.34
CA GLY A 27 -6.05 -15.54 -8.90
C GLY A 27 -5.71 -14.50 -7.82
N VAL A 28 -6.61 -13.54 -7.55
CA VAL A 28 -6.43 -12.44 -6.59
C VAL A 28 -7.49 -12.52 -5.50
N ASP A 29 -8.77 -12.28 -5.82
CA ASP A 29 -9.92 -12.34 -4.92
C ASP A 29 -10.12 -13.73 -4.31
N GLY A 30 -10.18 -14.77 -5.15
CA GLY A 30 -10.33 -16.15 -4.69
C GLY A 30 -9.17 -16.56 -3.80
N ARG A 31 -7.94 -16.30 -4.25
CA ARG A 31 -6.72 -16.57 -3.47
C ARG A 31 -6.67 -15.78 -2.16
N PHE A 32 -7.17 -14.54 -2.13
CA PHE A 32 -7.26 -13.72 -0.93
C PHE A 32 -8.18 -14.36 0.11
N ILE A 33 -9.42 -14.69 -0.28
CA ILE A 33 -10.39 -15.38 0.58
C ILE A 33 -9.85 -16.73 1.05
N ASP A 34 -9.36 -17.57 0.14
CA ASP A 34 -8.80 -18.88 0.46
C ASP A 34 -7.66 -18.79 1.49
N SER A 35 -6.83 -17.76 1.39
CA SER A 35 -5.72 -17.55 2.33
C SER A 35 -6.19 -17.20 3.73
N LEU A 36 -7.25 -16.39 3.85
CA LEU A 36 -7.84 -16.03 5.13
C LEU A 36 -8.50 -17.23 5.83
N THR A 37 -9.09 -18.17 5.07
CA THR A 37 -9.67 -19.40 5.65
C THR A 37 -8.64 -20.41 6.18
N ARG A 38 -7.35 -20.17 5.94
CA ARG A 38 -6.23 -21.06 6.30
C ARG A 38 -5.36 -20.51 7.43
N ASP A 39 -5.86 -19.52 8.16
CA ASP A 39 -5.16 -18.86 9.28
C ASP A 39 -3.79 -18.28 8.90
N LYS A 40 -3.58 -17.97 7.61
CA LYS A 40 -2.34 -17.37 7.13
C LYS A 40 -2.43 -15.86 7.23
N HIS A 41 -1.30 -15.23 7.55
CA HIS A 41 -1.20 -13.79 7.31
C HIS A 41 -1.17 -13.53 5.80
N VAL A 42 -1.70 -12.40 5.41
CA VAL A 42 -1.81 -12.01 4.00
C VAL A 42 -1.05 -10.71 3.77
N VAL A 43 -0.29 -10.66 2.68
CA VAL A 43 0.34 -9.43 2.19
C VAL A 43 -0.33 -9.04 0.88
N ILE A 44 -1.05 -7.93 0.86
CA ILE A 44 -1.61 -7.34 -0.35
C ILE A 44 -0.62 -6.29 -0.85
N TYR A 45 0.01 -6.55 -2.00
CA TYR A 45 1.01 -5.66 -2.58
C TYR A 45 0.71 -5.38 -4.06
N GLY A 46 1.34 -4.33 -4.58
CA GLY A 46 1.19 -3.88 -5.96
C GLY A 46 1.35 -2.38 -6.08
N SER A 47 1.39 -1.90 -7.31
CA SER A 47 1.48 -0.49 -7.68
C SER A 47 0.29 0.31 -7.15
N SER A 48 0.48 1.63 -7.04
CA SER A 48 -0.62 2.53 -6.63
C SER A 48 -1.81 2.43 -7.58
N LYS A 49 -3.03 2.60 -7.05
CA LYS A 49 -4.30 2.62 -7.80
C LYS A 49 -4.69 1.34 -8.56
N GLN A 50 -4.12 0.18 -8.20
CA GLN A 50 -4.46 -1.12 -8.84
C GLN A 50 -5.56 -1.93 -8.12
N GLY A 51 -6.29 -1.30 -7.18
CA GLY A 51 -7.48 -1.92 -6.55
C GLY A 51 -7.25 -2.61 -5.19
N LYS A 52 -6.13 -2.38 -4.48
CA LYS A 52 -5.87 -2.95 -3.13
C LYS A 52 -7.01 -2.70 -2.14
N THR A 53 -7.43 -1.44 -2.01
CA THR A 53 -8.51 -1.04 -1.11
C THR A 53 -9.86 -1.59 -1.55
N THR A 54 -10.11 -1.66 -2.85
CA THR A 54 -11.34 -2.19 -3.44
C THR A 54 -11.46 -3.70 -3.21
N LEU A 55 -10.39 -4.46 -3.48
CA LEU A 55 -10.30 -5.90 -3.18
C LEU A 55 -10.67 -6.18 -1.72
N ARG A 56 -10.05 -5.46 -0.78
CA ARG A 56 -10.34 -5.65 0.64
C ARG A 56 -11.82 -5.42 0.95
N ARG A 57 -12.38 -4.30 0.48
CA ARG A 57 -13.78 -3.95 0.76
C ARG A 57 -14.76 -4.92 0.12
N HIS A 58 -14.43 -5.45 -1.05
CA HIS A 58 -15.24 -6.44 -1.73
C HIS A 58 -15.27 -7.77 -0.97
N CYS A 59 -14.14 -8.15 -0.37
CA CYS A 59 -13.98 -9.44 0.27
C CYS A 59 -14.26 -9.47 1.78
N LEU A 60 -14.30 -8.32 2.46
CA LEU A 60 -14.44 -8.23 3.92
C LEU A 60 -15.50 -7.20 4.31
N ASN A 61 -16.27 -7.50 5.37
CA ASN A 61 -17.17 -6.54 5.99
C ASN A 61 -16.40 -5.65 6.97
N GLU A 62 -16.87 -4.42 7.20
CA GLU A 62 -16.24 -3.48 8.14
C GLU A 62 -16.17 -4.01 9.58
N THR A 63 -17.04 -4.97 9.94
CA THR A 63 -17.06 -5.62 11.25
C THR A 63 -15.94 -6.65 11.44
N ASP A 64 -15.37 -7.16 10.34
CA ASP A 64 -14.46 -8.31 10.34
C ASP A 64 -13.03 -7.92 10.74
N PHE A 65 -12.72 -6.62 10.76
CA PHE A 65 -11.34 -6.15 10.93
C PHE A 65 -11.21 -4.87 11.76
N ILE A 66 -9.97 -4.60 12.19
CA ILE A 66 -9.51 -3.27 12.58
C ILE A 66 -8.45 -2.78 11.58
N VAL A 67 -8.33 -1.46 11.40
CA VAL A 67 -7.34 -0.85 10.50
C VAL A 67 -6.40 0.05 11.27
N VAL A 68 -5.10 -0.16 11.07
CA VAL A 68 -4.01 0.70 11.52
C VAL A 68 -3.30 1.26 10.29
N SER A 69 -3.36 2.57 10.10
CA SER A 69 -2.56 3.26 9.07
C SER A 69 -1.14 3.47 9.58
N CYS A 70 -0.17 2.92 8.87
CA CYS A 70 1.24 3.06 9.19
C CYS A 70 1.79 4.42 8.76
N LEU A 71 2.53 5.06 9.66
CA LEU A 71 3.21 6.33 9.40
C LEU A 71 4.72 6.13 9.48
N ASN A 72 5.48 6.91 8.72
CA ASN A 72 6.94 6.84 8.70
C ASN A 72 7.63 7.15 10.04
N THR A 73 6.92 7.80 10.96
CA THR A 73 7.41 8.10 12.30
C THR A 73 7.19 6.97 13.30
N MET A 74 6.47 5.91 12.94
CA MET A 74 6.16 4.81 13.85
C MET A 74 7.33 3.82 13.94
N GLY A 75 7.78 3.54 15.17
CA GLY A 75 8.55 2.35 15.48
C GLY A 75 7.67 1.15 15.82
N LEU A 76 8.29 0.02 16.20
CA LEU A 76 7.58 -1.21 16.57
C LEU A 76 6.59 -0.99 17.73
N ALA A 77 7.02 -0.30 18.79
CA ALA A 77 6.18 0.01 19.94
C ALA A 77 4.98 0.88 19.56
N ASP A 78 5.17 1.88 18.68
CA ASP A 78 4.07 2.76 18.23
C ASP A 78 3.05 1.98 17.42
N LEU A 79 3.51 1.09 16.54
CA LEU A 79 2.66 0.22 15.72
C LEU A 79 1.84 -0.72 16.60
N ASN A 80 2.48 -1.41 17.54
CA ASN A 80 1.82 -2.30 18.49
C ASN A 80 0.82 -1.53 19.39
N GLY A 81 1.21 -0.35 19.85
CA GLY A 81 0.32 0.54 20.59
C GLY A 81 -0.89 0.99 19.76
N ALA A 82 -0.71 1.27 18.47
CA ALA A 82 -1.80 1.62 17.57
C ALA A 82 -2.77 0.43 17.35
N ILE A 83 -2.25 -0.80 17.21
CA ILE A 83 -3.05 -2.02 17.12
C ILE A 83 -3.92 -2.18 18.37
N LEU A 84 -3.32 -2.12 19.57
CA LEU A 84 -4.05 -2.26 20.83
C LEU A 84 -5.09 -1.14 21.01
N LYS A 85 -4.76 0.11 20.65
CA LYS A 85 -5.74 1.22 20.68
C LYS A 85 -6.94 0.94 19.78
N LYS A 86 -6.70 0.43 18.56
CA LYS A 86 -7.77 0.05 17.63
C LYS A 86 -8.57 -1.17 18.10
N ALA A 87 -7.97 -2.04 18.90
CA ALA A 87 -8.65 -3.14 19.56
C ALA A 87 -9.47 -2.72 20.80
N GLY A 88 -9.40 -1.44 21.24
CA GLY A 88 -10.19 -0.90 22.33
C GLY A 88 -9.42 -0.58 23.61
N TYR A 89 -8.09 -0.70 23.61
CA TYR A 89 -7.26 -0.32 24.75
C TYR A 89 -6.99 1.18 24.81
N ARG A 90 -7.01 1.73 26.03
CA ARG A 90 -6.35 2.99 26.38
C ARG A 90 -4.94 2.66 26.85
N ILE A 91 -3.96 3.33 26.27
CA ILE A 91 -2.54 3.09 26.57
C ILE A 91 -1.95 4.34 27.18
N GLU A 92 -1.41 4.22 28.38
CA GLU A 92 -0.74 5.27 29.13
C GLU A 92 0.69 4.85 29.46
N GLN A 93 1.66 5.73 29.22
CA GLN A 93 3.04 5.47 29.60
C GLN A 93 3.18 5.38 31.13
N THR A 94 3.83 4.34 31.64
CA THR A 94 4.12 4.21 33.08
C THR A 94 5.49 4.77 33.43
N GLN A 95 5.77 4.94 34.72
CA GLN A 95 7.12 5.28 35.20
C GLN A 95 8.06 4.06 35.30
N THR A 96 7.60 2.87 34.94
CA THR A 96 8.32 1.60 35.10
C THR A 96 9.05 1.21 33.83
N LYS A 97 10.27 0.67 33.95
CA LYS A 97 11.07 0.13 32.84
C LYS A 97 11.25 -1.39 32.96
N THR A 98 11.45 -2.08 31.84
CA THR A 98 11.90 -3.48 31.81
C THR A 98 13.35 -3.60 32.24
N VAL A 99 13.81 -4.82 32.53
CA VAL A 99 15.21 -5.11 32.88
C VAL A 99 16.18 -4.68 31.77
N GLY A 100 15.72 -4.64 30.51
CA GLY A 100 16.45 -4.14 29.36
C GLY A 100 16.32 -2.63 29.11
N GLY A 101 15.61 -1.88 29.96
CA GLY A 101 15.49 -0.42 29.89
C GLY A 101 14.36 0.14 29.03
N ALA A 102 13.52 -0.71 28.41
CA ALA A 102 12.34 -0.27 27.67
C ALA A 102 11.23 0.21 28.62
N TRP A 103 10.41 1.18 28.22
CA TRP A 103 9.29 1.64 29.04
C TRP A 103 8.14 0.65 29.02
N LYS A 104 7.56 0.39 30.19
CA LYS A 104 6.26 -0.30 30.28
C LYS A 104 5.12 0.67 30.11
N TYR A 105 4.00 0.17 29.59
CA TYR A 105 2.77 0.91 29.39
C TYR A 105 1.64 0.26 30.18
N GLY A 106 0.79 1.11 30.72
CA GLY A 106 -0.48 0.71 31.29
C GLY A 106 -1.50 0.60 30.19
N ALA A 107 -2.03 -0.59 29.98
CA ALA A 107 -3.12 -0.83 29.03
C ALA A 107 -4.40 -1.12 29.81
N GLU A 108 -5.44 -0.34 29.54
CA GLU A 108 -6.76 -0.50 30.14
C GLU A 108 -7.78 -0.68 29.03
N PHE A 109 -8.51 -1.80 29.03
CA PHE A 109 -9.58 -2.01 28.06
C PHE A 109 -10.77 -1.09 28.39
N ALA A 110 -11.21 -0.32 27.40
CA ALA A 110 -12.28 0.68 27.57
C ALA A 110 -13.58 0.31 26.82
N GLY A 111 -13.75 -0.95 26.40
CA GLY A 111 -14.97 -1.40 25.73
C GLY A 111 -16.15 -1.61 26.68
N GLU A 112 -17.37 -1.46 26.16
CA GLU A 112 -18.63 -1.51 26.94
C GLU A 112 -19.05 -2.95 27.35
N GLY A 113 -18.29 -3.98 26.97
CA GLY A 113 -18.59 -5.39 27.20
C GLY A 113 -17.95 -5.97 28.47
N LYS A 114 -18.64 -6.93 29.11
CA LYS A 114 -18.10 -7.72 30.24
C LYS A 114 -17.06 -8.72 29.72
N VAL A 115 -15.78 -8.44 29.93
CA VAL A 115 -14.69 -9.40 29.66
C VAL A 115 -14.53 -10.34 30.87
N PRO A 116 -14.77 -11.65 30.75
CA PRO A 116 -14.59 -12.61 31.84
C PRO A 116 -13.10 -12.94 32.02
N PHE A 117 -12.42 -12.22 32.92
CA PHE A 117 -11.01 -12.49 33.20
C PHE A 117 -10.79 -13.77 34.02
N VAL A 118 -9.90 -14.64 33.53
CA VAL A 118 -9.38 -15.80 34.28
C VAL A 118 -7.97 -15.50 34.78
N ALA A 119 -7.81 -15.30 36.08
CA ALA A 119 -6.50 -15.16 36.71
C ALA A 119 -5.90 -16.54 37.03
N LYS A 120 -4.81 -16.94 36.36
CA LYS A 120 -3.91 -17.98 36.88
C LYS A 120 -3.08 -17.39 38.04
N ALA A 121 -3.61 -17.49 39.26
CA ALA A 121 -2.91 -17.07 40.46
C ALA A 121 -1.81 -18.07 40.83
N SER A 122 -0.55 -17.78 40.48
CA SER A 122 0.61 -18.42 41.09
C SER A 122 1.07 -17.61 42.31
N GLY A 123 0.57 -17.98 43.50
CA GLY A 123 1.29 -17.83 44.76
C GLY A 123 1.26 -16.47 45.50
N LYS A 124 0.58 -16.49 46.65
CA LYS A 124 0.72 -15.62 47.86
C LYS A 124 0.39 -14.13 47.70
N GLY A 125 -0.90 -13.81 47.82
CA GLY A 125 -1.39 -12.47 48.15
C GLY A 125 -2.79 -12.55 48.76
N THR A 126 -2.96 -12.02 49.96
CA THR A 126 -4.16 -12.09 50.80
C THR A 126 -5.37 -11.49 50.09
N LEU A 127 -6.40 -12.32 49.87
CA LEU A 127 -7.64 -11.94 49.19
C LEU A 127 -8.56 -11.19 50.17
N ASN A 128 -8.40 -9.87 50.29
CA ASN A 128 -9.40 -9.04 50.96
C ASN A 128 -10.57 -8.81 50.01
N ARG A 129 -11.64 -9.59 50.23
CA ARG A 129 -12.93 -9.47 49.56
C ARG A 129 -13.76 -8.45 50.32
N GLU A 130 -13.71 -7.18 49.92
CA GLU A 130 -14.74 -6.21 50.28
C GLU A 130 -15.84 -6.23 49.22
N THR A 131 -16.99 -6.75 49.64
CA THR A 131 -18.27 -6.64 48.96
C THR A 131 -18.82 -5.23 49.13
N ASN A 132 -18.92 -4.48 48.04
CA ASN A 132 -19.91 -3.42 47.89
C ASN A 132 -20.48 -3.42 46.46
N SER A 133 -21.79 -3.23 46.42
CA SER A 133 -22.72 -3.41 45.30
C SER A 133 -22.67 -2.32 44.23
N ALA A 134 -23.11 -2.72 43.02
CA ALA A 134 -23.51 -1.95 41.83
C ALA A 134 -22.39 -1.53 40.84
N ASP A 135 -22.35 -2.23 39.69
CA ASP A 135 -21.84 -1.80 38.37
C ASP A 135 -20.43 -1.19 38.26
N ALA A 136 -19.47 -1.60 39.09
CA ALA A 136 -18.06 -1.33 38.81
C ALA A 136 -17.52 -2.37 37.81
N VAL A 137 -17.50 -2.02 36.51
CA VAL A 137 -16.60 -2.67 35.54
C VAL A 137 -15.18 -2.35 36.01
N VAL A 138 -14.57 -3.25 36.79
CA VAL A 138 -13.17 -3.10 37.20
C VAL A 138 -12.31 -3.45 36.00
N SER A 139 -12.02 -2.46 35.16
CA SER A 139 -10.99 -2.52 34.13
C SER A 139 -9.63 -2.66 34.82
N LYS A 140 -9.04 -3.86 34.79
CA LYS A 140 -7.71 -4.07 35.35
C LYS A 140 -6.66 -3.55 34.36
N ARG A 141 -5.82 -2.62 34.81
CA ARG A 141 -4.67 -2.12 34.05
C ARG A 141 -3.61 -3.21 33.90
N LEU A 142 -3.30 -3.60 32.67
CA LEU A 142 -2.15 -4.45 32.35
C LEU A 142 -0.89 -3.60 32.27
N GLU A 143 0.22 -4.11 32.80
CA GLU A 143 1.53 -3.58 32.46
C GLU A 143 2.09 -4.38 31.27
N ILE A 144 2.23 -3.72 30.12
CA ILE A 144 2.71 -4.32 28.88
C ILE A 144 3.97 -3.61 28.37
N ASP A 145 4.94 -4.35 27.83
CA ASP A 145 6.00 -3.80 26.98
C ASP A 145 5.53 -3.84 25.52
N LEU A 146 5.37 -2.66 24.91
CA LEU A 146 4.92 -2.57 23.52
C LEU A 146 5.95 -3.09 22.50
N ASN A 147 7.20 -3.35 22.92
CA ASN A 147 8.20 -4.00 22.08
C ASN A 147 8.17 -5.53 22.16
N ASP A 148 7.49 -6.11 23.15
CA ASP A 148 7.35 -7.56 23.28
C ASP A 148 6.05 -8.03 22.63
N VAL A 149 6.18 -8.79 21.54
CA VAL A 149 5.04 -9.38 20.83
C VAL A 149 4.17 -10.27 21.72
N ASN A 150 4.74 -10.94 22.72
CA ASN A 150 3.99 -11.83 23.61
C ASN A 150 3.05 -11.04 24.54
N ASP A 151 3.44 -9.85 24.96
CA ASP A 151 2.58 -8.95 25.74
C ASP A 151 1.41 -8.45 24.88
N ILE A 152 1.65 -8.18 23.60
CA ILE A 152 0.59 -7.80 22.65
C ILE A 152 -0.38 -8.97 22.42
N ILE A 153 0.14 -10.18 22.22
CA ILE A 153 -0.67 -11.39 22.08
C ILE A 153 -1.53 -11.60 23.33
N THR A 154 -0.93 -11.50 24.52
CA THR A 154 -1.63 -11.65 25.80
C THR A 154 -2.76 -10.65 25.94
N ALA A 155 -2.49 -9.37 25.65
CA ALA A 155 -3.52 -8.32 25.69
C ALA A 155 -4.67 -8.63 24.72
N LEU A 156 -4.39 -8.95 23.46
CA LEU A 156 -5.45 -9.27 22.50
C LEU A 156 -6.25 -10.54 22.89
N GLN A 157 -5.60 -11.55 23.48
CA GLN A 157 -6.28 -12.77 23.94
C GLN A 157 -7.20 -12.50 25.11
N GLU A 158 -6.80 -11.60 26.02
CA GLU A 158 -7.55 -11.24 27.20
C GLU A 158 -8.92 -10.65 26.89
N ILE A 159 -9.02 -9.89 25.80
CA ILE A 159 -10.29 -9.30 25.31
C ILE A 159 -10.99 -10.20 24.28
N GLU A 160 -10.55 -11.46 24.15
CA GLU A 160 -11.07 -12.43 23.19
C GLU A 160 -11.13 -11.85 21.75
N PHE A 161 -10.09 -11.13 21.35
CA PHE A 161 -10.08 -10.41 20.07
C PHE A 161 -10.23 -11.39 18.89
N GLY A 162 -11.29 -11.22 18.10
CA GLY A 162 -11.66 -12.16 17.02
C GLY A 162 -11.66 -11.57 15.62
N LYS A 163 -11.01 -10.43 15.38
CA LYS A 163 -11.03 -9.71 14.09
C LYS A 163 -9.68 -9.82 13.36
N PHE A 164 -9.67 -9.58 12.06
CA PHE A 164 -8.44 -9.38 11.30
C PHE A 164 -7.75 -8.05 11.68
N ILE A 165 -6.43 -8.01 11.62
CA ILE A 165 -5.64 -6.80 11.88
C ILE A 165 -5.03 -6.32 10.57
N ILE A 166 -5.56 -5.23 10.02
CA ILE A 166 -5.02 -4.65 8.79
C ILE A 166 -4.00 -3.57 9.11
N LEU A 167 -2.83 -3.70 8.49
CA LEU A 167 -1.79 -2.68 8.48
C LEU A 167 -1.75 -2.01 7.12
N GLU A 168 -2.36 -0.84 7.02
CA GLU A 168 -2.38 -0.02 5.80
C GLU A 168 -1.11 0.79 5.65
N ASP A 169 -0.71 1.03 4.41
CA ASP A 169 0.46 1.83 4.07
C ASP A 169 1.78 1.36 4.73
N PHE A 170 1.95 0.05 4.91
CA PHE A 170 3.08 -0.55 5.64
C PHE A 170 4.46 -0.16 5.06
N HIS A 171 4.50 0.17 3.77
CA HIS A 171 5.68 0.63 3.05
C HIS A 171 6.27 1.95 3.57
N TYR A 172 5.50 2.75 4.32
CA TYR A 172 6.01 3.97 4.95
C TYR A 172 6.84 3.72 6.20
N LEU A 173 6.67 2.56 6.87
CA LEU A 173 7.49 2.20 8.02
C LEU A 173 8.97 2.12 7.62
N SER A 174 9.87 2.43 8.54
CA SER A 174 11.31 2.22 8.31
C SER A 174 11.62 0.75 8.03
N ALA A 175 12.67 0.48 7.25
CA ALA A 175 13.09 -0.89 6.94
C ALA A 175 13.33 -1.73 8.21
N ASP A 176 13.85 -1.10 9.27
CA ASP A 176 14.05 -1.76 10.56
C ASP A 176 12.73 -2.12 11.24
N THR A 177 11.74 -1.22 11.22
CA THR A 177 10.40 -1.52 11.76
C THR A 177 9.70 -2.62 10.97
N GLN A 178 9.77 -2.57 9.63
CA GLN A 178 9.23 -3.63 8.77
C GLN A 178 9.88 -4.98 9.09
N ARG A 179 11.21 -5.01 9.26
CA ARG A 179 11.96 -6.21 9.64
C ARG A 179 11.56 -6.71 11.02
N SER A 180 11.56 -5.86 12.04
CA SER A 180 11.15 -6.22 13.41
C SER A 180 9.73 -6.78 13.43
N PHE A 181 8.81 -6.16 12.70
CA PHE A 181 7.43 -6.65 12.63
C PHE A 181 7.32 -7.97 11.86
N ALA A 182 8.15 -8.24 10.85
CA ALA A 182 8.22 -9.55 10.20
C ALA A 182 8.65 -10.67 11.18
N PHE A 183 9.48 -10.36 12.19
CA PHE A 183 9.73 -11.30 13.29
C PHE A 183 8.51 -11.47 14.19
N SER A 184 7.79 -10.38 14.51
CA SER A 184 6.54 -10.44 15.29
C SER A 184 5.46 -11.29 14.61
N LEU A 185 5.31 -11.20 13.28
CA LEU A 185 4.35 -12.00 12.51
C LEU A 185 4.53 -13.51 12.73
N LYS A 186 5.77 -14.00 12.85
CA LYS A 186 6.00 -15.41 13.19
C LYS A 186 5.38 -15.77 14.55
N ALA A 187 5.65 -14.95 15.57
CA ALA A 187 5.13 -15.19 16.91
C ALA A 187 3.60 -15.09 16.97
N PHE A 188 3.00 -14.13 16.25
CA PHE A 188 1.54 -14.05 16.12
C PHE A 188 0.95 -15.33 15.52
N HIS A 189 1.49 -15.83 14.41
CA HIS A 189 1.02 -17.06 13.79
C HIS A 189 1.21 -18.30 14.68
N GLU A 190 2.31 -18.40 15.45
CA GLU A 190 2.62 -19.59 16.25
C GLU A 190 1.85 -19.64 17.58
N ASN A 191 1.65 -18.48 18.21
CA ASN A 191 1.19 -18.39 19.59
C ASN A 191 -0.23 -17.82 19.72
N SER A 192 -0.92 -17.51 18.62
CA SER A 192 -2.24 -16.90 18.64
C SER A 192 -3.05 -17.19 17.37
N PRO A 193 -4.39 -16.98 17.40
CA PRO A 193 -5.22 -17.05 16.19
C PRO A 193 -5.22 -15.74 15.38
N PHE A 194 -4.46 -14.72 15.77
CA PHE A 194 -4.57 -13.38 15.17
C PHE A 194 -4.00 -13.35 13.75
N CYS A 195 -4.83 -12.99 12.79
CA CYS A 195 -4.44 -12.92 11.38
C CYS A 195 -4.22 -11.46 10.94
N PHE A 196 -3.06 -11.22 10.35
CA PHE A 196 -2.66 -9.91 9.82
C PHE A 196 -2.88 -9.83 8.32
N ILE A 197 -3.36 -8.67 7.87
CA ILE A 197 -3.43 -8.29 6.45
C ILE A 197 -2.54 -7.06 6.28
N VAL A 198 -1.34 -7.24 5.73
CA VAL A 198 -0.38 -6.17 5.49
C VAL A 198 -0.59 -5.62 4.08
N VAL A 199 -0.83 -4.32 3.97
CA VAL A 199 -1.07 -3.64 2.69
C VAL A 199 0.07 -2.67 2.40
N GLY A 200 0.62 -2.74 1.19
CA GLY A 200 1.75 -1.89 0.81
C GLY A 200 1.90 -1.63 -0.68
N VAL A 201 2.75 -0.66 -1.00
CA VAL A 201 3.09 -0.25 -2.38
C VAL A 201 4.54 -0.61 -2.64
N TRP A 202 4.76 -1.80 -3.21
CA TRP A 202 6.06 -2.31 -3.68
C TRP A 202 5.83 -3.40 -4.71
N ARG A 203 6.88 -3.81 -5.43
CA ARG A 203 6.83 -4.91 -6.42
C ARG A 203 7.35 -6.26 -5.89
N GLU A 204 8.15 -6.27 -4.83
CA GLU A 204 8.75 -7.49 -4.30
C GLU A 204 7.74 -8.38 -3.55
N GLN A 205 7.41 -9.53 -4.13
CA GLN A 205 6.47 -10.52 -3.56
C GLN A 205 6.91 -11.04 -2.19
N ASN A 206 8.22 -11.29 -2.03
CA ASN A 206 8.78 -11.99 -0.88
C ASN A 206 9.37 -11.04 0.17
N ARG A 207 9.05 -9.74 0.13
CA ARG A 207 9.71 -8.72 0.97
C ARG A 207 9.78 -9.08 2.45
N LEU A 208 8.65 -9.48 3.04
CA LEU A 208 8.61 -9.88 4.46
C LEU A 208 9.28 -11.24 4.71
N ILE A 209 9.17 -12.18 3.77
CA ILE A 209 9.83 -13.49 3.84
C ILE A 209 11.36 -13.33 3.80
N TYR A 210 11.88 -12.36 3.06
CA TYR A 210 13.30 -12.04 3.06
C TYR A 210 13.79 -11.45 4.38
N TYR A 211 12.94 -10.70 5.08
CA TYR A 211 13.26 -10.24 6.44
C TYR A 211 13.24 -11.37 7.47
N ASN A 212 12.34 -12.35 7.29
CA ASN A 212 12.25 -13.51 8.16
C ASN A 212 11.81 -14.75 7.37
N GLY A 213 12.77 -15.63 7.03
CA GLY A 213 12.53 -16.83 6.22
C GLY A 213 11.53 -17.82 6.86
N ASP A 214 11.35 -17.75 8.18
CA ASP A 214 10.34 -18.54 8.88
C ASP A 214 8.91 -18.17 8.47
N LEU A 215 8.69 -17.01 7.84
CA LEU A 215 7.37 -16.64 7.31
C LEU A 215 6.95 -17.47 6.10
N THR A 216 7.86 -18.29 5.54
CA THR A 216 7.55 -19.26 4.50
C THR A 216 6.39 -20.15 4.95
N ASN A 217 5.39 -20.32 4.08
CA ASN A 217 4.13 -21.02 4.32
C ASN A 217 3.18 -20.41 5.37
N ARG A 218 3.61 -19.39 6.15
CA ARG A 218 2.80 -18.64 7.13
C ARG A 218 2.18 -17.37 6.56
N ILE A 219 2.82 -16.83 5.52
CA ILE A 219 2.34 -15.68 4.76
C ILE A 219 1.96 -16.09 3.34
N VAL A 220 0.88 -15.49 2.83
CA VAL A 220 0.55 -15.50 1.40
C VAL A 220 0.61 -14.08 0.86
N SER A 221 1.43 -13.86 -0.15
CA SER A 221 1.48 -12.60 -0.89
C SER A 221 0.50 -12.63 -2.06
N ILE A 222 -0.37 -11.63 -2.13
CA ILE A 222 -1.38 -11.40 -3.17
C ILE A 222 -0.96 -10.17 -3.97
N ASP A 223 -0.65 -10.41 -5.25
CA ASP A 223 -0.31 -9.36 -6.20
C ASP A 223 -1.58 -8.78 -6.83
N VAL A 224 -1.89 -7.53 -6.54
CA VAL A 224 -3.08 -6.88 -7.12
C VAL A 224 -2.82 -6.32 -8.51
N ASP A 225 -1.57 -6.26 -8.95
CA ASP A 225 -1.19 -5.70 -10.25
C ASP A 225 -1.53 -6.61 -11.42
N VAL A 226 -1.86 -7.87 -11.15
CA VAL A 226 -2.17 -8.89 -12.16
C VAL A 226 -3.54 -8.59 -12.79
N TRP A 227 -3.52 -7.76 -13.83
CA TRP A 227 -4.66 -7.44 -14.67
C TRP A 227 -4.43 -8.02 -16.06
N GLU A 228 -4.98 -9.20 -16.32
CA GLU A 228 -4.95 -9.75 -17.67
C GLU A 228 -5.85 -8.93 -18.61
N PRO A 229 -5.53 -8.85 -19.92
CA PRO A 229 -6.33 -8.11 -20.89
C PRO A 229 -7.81 -8.55 -20.96
N ALA A 230 -8.12 -9.78 -20.56
CA ALA A 230 -9.50 -10.26 -20.46
C ALA A 230 -10.26 -9.58 -19.31
N HIS A 231 -9.66 -9.49 -18.12
CA HIS A 231 -10.27 -8.81 -16.97
C HIS A 231 -10.52 -7.33 -17.23
N LEU A 232 -9.58 -6.63 -17.89
CA LEU A 232 -9.77 -5.22 -18.23
C LEU A 232 -10.89 -5.00 -19.24
N ARG A 233 -11.05 -5.91 -20.22
CA ARG A 233 -12.19 -5.89 -21.14
C ARG A 233 -13.51 -6.18 -20.42
N GLU A 234 -13.50 -7.08 -19.45
CA GLU A 234 -14.68 -7.38 -18.65
C GLU A 234 -15.13 -6.18 -17.83
N VAL A 235 -14.21 -5.44 -17.19
CA VAL A 235 -14.52 -4.18 -16.48
C VAL A 235 -15.25 -3.19 -17.40
N ILE A 236 -14.77 -3.05 -18.64
CA ILE A 236 -15.40 -2.19 -19.65
C ILE A 236 -16.79 -2.73 -20.01
N SER A 237 -16.91 -4.02 -20.30
CA SER A 237 -18.17 -4.63 -20.73
C SER A 237 -19.25 -4.61 -19.65
N VAL A 238 -18.90 -4.81 -18.38
CA VAL A 238 -19.86 -4.65 -17.27
C VAL A 238 -20.34 -3.20 -17.20
N GLY A 239 -19.43 -2.23 -17.37
CA GLY A 239 -19.82 -0.82 -17.44
C GLY A 239 -20.69 -0.45 -18.64
N GLU A 240 -20.45 -1.05 -19.81
CA GLU A 240 -21.31 -0.92 -21.00
C GLU A 240 -22.74 -1.38 -20.70
N GLN A 241 -22.89 -2.53 -20.05
CA GLN A 241 -24.19 -3.10 -19.68
C GLN A 241 -24.91 -2.21 -18.66
N LEU A 242 -24.20 -1.75 -17.62
CA LEU A 242 -24.75 -0.89 -16.57
C LEU A 242 -25.27 0.44 -17.11
N LEU A 243 -24.58 1.02 -18.10
CA LEU A 243 -24.93 2.32 -18.67
C LEU A 243 -25.75 2.24 -19.96
N ASN A 244 -25.97 1.03 -20.48
CA ASN A 244 -26.59 0.79 -21.79
C ASN A 244 -25.87 1.54 -22.92
N VAL A 245 -24.54 1.42 -22.97
CA VAL A 245 -23.68 2.00 -24.00
C VAL A 245 -22.87 0.92 -24.72
N ARG A 246 -22.26 1.28 -25.85
CA ARG A 246 -21.29 0.44 -26.56
C ARG A 246 -20.07 1.27 -26.90
N PHE A 247 -18.92 0.93 -26.35
CA PHE A 247 -17.68 1.58 -26.73
C PHE A 247 -17.23 1.10 -28.10
N ASP A 248 -16.66 2.02 -28.89
CA ASP A 248 -16.02 1.67 -30.14
C ASP A 248 -14.87 0.67 -29.91
N PRO A 249 -14.91 -0.53 -30.55
CA PRO A 249 -13.91 -1.56 -30.31
C PRO A 249 -12.47 -1.13 -30.65
N ALA A 250 -12.29 -0.28 -31.67
CA ALA A 250 -10.96 0.19 -32.06
C ALA A 250 -10.41 1.18 -31.02
N THR A 251 -11.25 2.08 -30.51
CA THR A 251 -10.90 2.96 -29.38
C THR A 251 -10.49 2.16 -28.14
N ILE A 252 -11.24 1.10 -27.79
CA ILE A 252 -10.89 0.25 -26.64
C ILE A 252 -9.58 -0.53 -26.87
N GLU A 253 -9.33 -1.03 -28.08
CA GLU A 253 -8.08 -1.71 -28.38
C GLU A 253 -6.86 -0.79 -28.19
N VAL A 254 -6.95 0.44 -28.67
CA VAL A 254 -5.90 1.46 -28.48
C VAL A 254 -5.77 1.81 -26.99
N LEU A 255 -6.89 2.06 -26.29
CA LEU A 255 -6.87 2.35 -24.84
C LEU A 255 -6.11 1.27 -24.05
N LEU A 256 -6.44 0.00 -24.26
CA LEU A 256 -5.82 -1.12 -23.53
C LEU A 256 -4.33 -1.28 -23.85
N ARG A 257 -3.88 -0.88 -25.05
CA ARG A 257 -2.46 -0.89 -25.42
C ARG A 257 -1.65 0.19 -24.71
N HIS A 258 -2.27 1.34 -24.40
CA HIS A 258 -1.59 2.50 -23.84
C HIS A 258 -1.78 2.66 -22.32
N CYS A 259 -2.70 1.93 -21.69
CA CYS A 259 -2.98 2.07 -20.26
C CYS A 259 -2.01 1.31 -19.33
N GLY A 260 -1.03 0.56 -19.85
CA GLY A 260 -0.01 -0.15 -19.06
C GLY A 260 -0.59 -1.06 -17.97
N ASP A 261 -1.66 -1.80 -18.33
CA ASP A 261 -2.49 -2.64 -17.46
C ASP A 261 -3.01 -1.92 -16.19
N SER A 262 -3.16 -0.59 -16.23
CA SER A 262 -3.73 0.16 -15.14
C SER A 262 -5.25 0.20 -15.22
N VAL A 263 -5.91 -0.55 -14.35
CA VAL A 263 -7.38 -0.53 -14.23
C VAL A 263 -7.90 0.87 -13.92
N ALA A 264 -7.17 1.66 -13.13
CA ALA A 264 -7.55 3.04 -12.83
C ALA A 264 -7.57 3.94 -14.09
N LEU A 265 -6.61 3.77 -15.02
CA LEU A 265 -6.62 4.51 -16.27
C LEU A 265 -7.72 4.03 -17.21
N VAL A 266 -8.00 2.73 -17.25
CA VAL A 266 -9.12 2.18 -18.03
C VAL A 266 -10.45 2.77 -17.54
N GLN A 267 -10.68 2.77 -16.22
CA GLN A 267 -11.88 3.31 -15.59
C GLN A 267 -12.05 4.80 -15.92
N GLU A 268 -11.00 5.60 -15.70
CA GLU A 268 -11.01 7.05 -15.97
C GLU A 268 -11.21 7.37 -17.46
N ALA A 269 -10.58 6.60 -18.37
CA ALA A 269 -10.78 6.78 -19.80
C ALA A 269 -12.21 6.47 -20.22
N CYS A 270 -12.79 5.38 -19.73
CA CYS A 270 -14.19 5.05 -19.99
C CYS A 270 -15.13 6.12 -19.42
N TYR A 271 -14.83 6.62 -18.22
CA TYR A 271 -15.57 7.73 -17.61
C TYR A 271 -15.58 8.97 -18.52
N ARG A 272 -14.41 9.42 -18.98
CA ARG A 272 -14.30 10.59 -19.88
C ARG A 272 -14.92 10.39 -21.24
N LEU A 273 -14.82 9.19 -21.81
CA LEU A 273 -15.48 8.86 -23.08
C LEU A 273 -17.01 8.96 -22.97
N CYS A 274 -17.58 8.44 -21.88
CA CYS A 274 -19.00 8.59 -21.56
C CYS A 274 -19.39 10.06 -21.36
N GLU A 275 -18.63 10.80 -20.55
CA GLU A 275 -18.87 12.23 -20.29
C GLU A 275 -18.85 13.07 -21.57
N ARG A 276 -17.85 12.86 -22.44
CA ARG A 276 -17.76 13.52 -23.77
C ARG A 276 -18.91 13.16 -24.69
N SER A 277 -19.54 12.01 -24.48
CA SER A 277 -20.71 11.53 -25.23
C SER A 277 -22.04 11.91 -24.56
N GLY A 278 -22.01 12.69 -23.47
CA GLY A 278 -23.19 13.12 -22.73
C GLY A 278 -23.88 12.02 -21.91
N VAL A 279 -23.19 10.92 -21.63
CA VAL A 279 -23.71 9.78 -20.85
C VAL A 279 -23.32 9.96 -19.38
N PHE A 280 -24.28 10.33 -18.53
CA PHE A 280 -24.06 10.53 -17.08
C PHE A 280 -24.77 9.50 -16.21
N GLU A 281 -25.66 8.70 -16.80
CA GLU A 281 -26.40 7.61 -16.19
C GLU A 281 -26.88 6.65 -17.29
N THR A 282 -27.45 5.52 -16.89
CA THR A 282 -28.01 4.51 -17.80
C THR A 282 -28.95 5.13 -18.83
N ARG A 283 -28.71 4.81 -20.11
CA ARG A 283 -29.52 5.32 -21.23
C ARG A 283 -30.74 4.43 -21.46
N ASP A 284 -31.85 5.04 -21.87
CA ASP A 284 -33.07 4.29 -22.24
C ASP A 284 -32.88 3.47 -23.52
N GLU A 285 -32.11 4.01 -24.47
CA GLU A 285 -31.74 3.37 -25.73
C GLU A 285 -30.21 3.19 -25.81
N PRO A 286 -29.72 2.07 -26.39
CA PRO A 286 -28.28 1.85 -26.56
C PRO A 286 -27.61 3.01 -27.29
N GLN A 287 -26.48 3.49 -26.76
CA GLN A 287 -25.71 4.58 -27.35
C GLN A 287 -24.26 4.17 -27.62
N ASP A 288 -23.77 4.42 -28.83
CA ASP A 288 -22.35 4.22 -29.15
C ASP A 288 -21.50 5.36 -28.55
N VAL A 289 -20.34 5.00 -27.99
CA VAL A 289 -19.45 5.91 -27.26
C VAL A 289 -18.02 5.75 -27.78
N GLY A 290 -17.29 6.86 -27.93
CA GLY A 290 -15.88 6.84 -28.33
C GLY A 290 -15.61 6.68 -29.83
N VAL A 291 -16.65 6.65 -30.68
CA VAL A 291 -16.46 6.60 -32.14
C VAL A 291 -15.62 7.80 -32.60
N GLY A 292 -14.48 7.51 -33.24
CA GLY A 292 -13.52 8.51 -33.72
C GLY A 292 -12.70 9.20 -32.62
N ALA A 293 -12.76 8.72 -31.37
CA ALA A 293 -11.95 9.26 -30.29
C ALA A 293 -10.49 8.82 -30.41
N ASP A 294 -9.57 9.75 -30.17
CA ASP A 294 -8.15 9.46 -30.03
C ASP A 294 -7.88 8.97 -28.60
N ALA A 295 -7.86 7.64 -28.43
CA ALA A 295 -7.62 7.00 -27.14
C ALA A 295 -6.20 7.21 -26.62
N GLU A 296 -5.18 7.35 -27.48
CA GLU A 296 -3.82 7.63 -27.02
C GLU A 296 -3.75 9.06 -26.44
N ALA A 297 -4.32 10.04 -27.14
CA ALA A 297 -4.40 11.40 -26.65
C ALA A 297 -5.20 11.48 -25.34
N LEU A 298 -6.27 10.70 -25.19
CA LEU A 298 -7.04 10.60 -23.95
C LEU A 298 -6.21 10.05 -22.79
N VAL A 299 -5.47 8.94 -23.00
CA VAL A 299 -4.58 8.40 -21.96
C VAL A 299 -3.53 9.42 -21.56
N ARG A 300 -2.94 10.10 -22.55
CA ARG A 300 -1.95 11.17 -22.32
C ARG A 300 -2.53 12.32 -21.50
N GLU A 301 -3.76 12.74 -21.80
CA GLU A 301 -4.48 13.76 -21.04
C GLU A 301 -4.67 13.33 -19.58
N ILE A 302 -5.16 12.11 -19.34
CA ILE A 302 -5.42 11.60 -17.99
C ILE A 302 -4.15 11.56 -17.14
N VAL A 303 -3.02 11.09 -17.70
CA VAL A 303 -1.76 11.06 -16.94
C VAL A 303 -1.18 12.46 -16.75
N ASN A 304 -1.45 13.39 -17.67
CA ASN A 304 -1.02 14.78 -17.56
C ASN A 304 -1.75 15.57 -16.47
N ASP A 305 -2.90 15.11 -15.99
CA ASP A 305 -3.52 15.67 -14.77
C ASP A 305 -2.60 15.60 -13.55
N GLN A 306 -1.61 14.70 -13.57
CA GLN A 306 -0.60 14.54 -12.53
C GLN A 306 0.75 15.14 -12.91
N ALA A 307 0.89 15.81 -14.06
CA ALA A 307 2.17 16.35 -14.54
C ALA A 307 2.82 17.27 -13.50
N GLY A 308 2.06 18.21 -12.92
CA GLY A 308 2.57 19.09 -11.87
C GLY A 308 3.09 18.35 -10.64
N ARG A 309 2.45 17.23 -10.25
CA ARG A 309 2.93 16.37 -9.16
C ARG A 309 4.22 15.66 -9.54
N TYR A 310 4.34 15.19 -10.79
CA TYR A 310 5.53 14.49 -11.27
C TYR A 310 6.74 15.41 -11.47
N SER A 311 6.54 16.61 -12.01
CA SER A 311 7.58 17.64 -12.08
C SER A 311 8.04 18.05 -10.68
N ALA A 312 7.10 18.35 -9.77
CA ALA A 312 7.43 18.67 -8.38
C ALA A 312 8.18 17.52 -7.68
N PHE A 313 7.81 16.26 -7.98
CA PHE A 313 8.53 15.09 -7.50
C PHE A 313 9.97 15.05 -8.01
N ILE A 314 10.18 15.19 -9.32
CA ILE A 314 11.51 15.15 -9.95
C ILE A 314 12.42 16.21 -9.31
N THR A 315 11.92 17.45 -9.17
CA THR A 315 12.66 18.54 -8.52
C THR A 315 12.93 18.24 -7.04
N ASN A 316 11.89 18.01 -6.24
CA ASN A 316 12.01 17.87 -4.78
C ASN A 316 12.82 16.63 -4.36
N PHE A 317 12.72 15.52 -5.12
CA PHE A 317 13.51 14.33 -4.87
C PHE A 317 14.98 14.57 -5.21
N SER A 318 15.27 15.27 -6.31
CA SER A 318 16.64 15.53 -6.75
C SER A 318 17.43 16.44 -5.79
N GLU A 319 16.75 17.34 -5.08
CA GLU A 319 17.36 18.17 -4.01
C GLU A 319 17.90 17.35 -2.83
N GLY A 320 17.37 16.14 -2.60
CA GLY A 320 17.72 15.32 -1.45
C GLY A 320 17.24 15.87 -0.09
N PHE A 321 17.76 15.30 0.99
CA PHE A 321 17.46 15.72 2.37
C PHE A 321 18.02 17.11 2.69
N GLN A 322 19.18 17.39 2.14
CA GLN A 322 19.97 18.61 2.30
C GLN A 322 20.94 18.71 1.12
N GLN A 323 21.49 19.90 0.90
CA GLN A 323 22.50 20.09 -0.14
C GLN A 323 23.78 19.32 0.20
N THR A 324 24.33 18.60 -0.79
CA THR A 324 25.56 17.83 -0.66
C THR A 324 26.38 17.95 -1.94
N ASP A 325 27.70 17.94 -1.85
CA ASP A 325 28.60 18.07 -3.03
C ASP A 325 28.36 17.00 -4.11
N LEU A 326 27.95 15.78 -3.73
CA LEU A 326 27.72 14.68 -4.65
C LEU A 326 26.31 14.65 -5.25
N GLU A 327 25.37 15.42 -4.71
CA GLU A 327 23.97 15.51 -5.18
C GLU A 327 23.34 14.13 -5.52
N MET A 328 23.56 13.12 -4.68
CA MET A 328 23.32 11.72 -5.08
C MET A 328 21.88 11.43 -5.55
N TYR A 329 20.88 12.13 -5.00
CA TYR A 329 19.48 11.93 -5.38
C TYR A 329 19.17 12.48 -6.77
N LYS A 330 19.76 13.62 -7.18
CA LYS A 330 19.73 14.10 -8.57
C LYS A 330 20.26 13.04 -9.53
N TRP A 331 21.34 12.35 -9.16
CA TRP A 331 21.91 11.29 -9.99
C TRP A 331 21.10 9.99 -9.98
N VAL A 332 20.39 9.68 -8.89
CA VAL A 332 19.38 8.61 -8.89
C VAL A 332 18.22 8.97 -9.84
N THR A 333 17.73 10.21 -9.80
CA THR A 333 16.72 10.70 -10.75
C THR A 333 17.22 10.61 -12.18
N TYR A 334 18.46 11.04 -12.46
CA TYR A 334 19.10 10.89 -13.78
C TYR A 334 19.09 9.44 -14.25
N ALA A 335 19.48 8.50 -13.38
CA ALA A 335 19.50 7.09 -13.75
C ALA A 335 18.12 6.55 -14.15
N VAL A 336 17.06 7.03 -13.49
CA VAL A 336 15.68 6.71 -13.86
C VAL A 336 15.29 7.36 -15.19
N LEU A 337 15.49 8.68 -15.33
CA LEU A 337 15.08 9.43 -16.52
C LEU A 337 15.81 9.00 -17.80
N ALA A 338 17.07 8.57 -17.68
CA ALA A 338 17.90 8.07 -18.78
C ALA A 338 17.61 6.60 -19.15
N SER A 339 16.79 5.89 -18.37
CA SER A 339 16.44 4.49 -18.64
C SER A 339 15.17 4.39 -19.48
N SER A 340 15.08 3.33 -20.30
CA SER A 340 13.87 3.02 -21.07
C SER A 340 12.72 2.59 -20.16
N ILE A 341 11.47 2.75 -20.63
CA ILE A 341 10.28 2.36 -19.87
C ILE A 341 10.30 0.87 -19.51
N ASP A 342 10.66 -0.01 -20.46
CA ASP A 342 10.76 -1.47 -20.22
C ASP A 342 11.72 -1.81 -19.05
N VAL A 343 12.84 -1.09 -18.95
CA VAL A 343 13.79 -1.27 -17.85
C VAL A 343 13.21 -0.74 -16.54
N LEU A 344 12.47 0.37 -16.56
CA LEU A 344 11.84 0.93 -15.36
C LEU A 344 10.67 0.08 -14.85
N GLU A 345 9.97 -0.62 -15.75
CA GLU A 345 8.93 -1.58 -15.41
C GLU A 345 9.52 -2.82 -14.73
N THR A 346 10.63 -3.34 -15.23
CA THR A 346 11.28 -4.51 -14.60
C THR A 346 12.12 -4.15 -13.37
N GLY A 347 12.58 -2.90 -13.29
CA GLY A 347 13.38 -2.36 -12.20
C GLY A 347 14.87 -2.31 -12.52
N LEU A 348 15.53 -1.29 -11.98
CA LEU A 348 16.98 -1.06 -12.12
C LEU A 348 17.74 -1.74 -10.99
N ARG A 349 18.56 -2.74 -11.32
CA ARG A 349 19.48 -3.33 -10.33
C ARG A 349 20.47 -2.28 -9.86
N ARG A 350 20.90 -2.37 -8.60
CA ARG A 350 21.85 -1.44 -7.98
C ARG A 350 23.12 -1.22 -8.81
N GLN A 351 23.63 -2.27 -9.47
CA GLN A 351 24.78 -2.18 -10.36
C GLN A 351 24.48 -1.37 -11.63
N GLN A 352 23.28 -1.52 -12.22
CA GLN A 352 22.88 -0.76 -13.41
C GLN A 352 22.76 0.73 -13.08
N VAL A 353 22.09 1.09 -11.98
CA VAL A 353 22.02 2.51 -11.57
C VAL A 353 23.42 3.04 -11.24
N ALA A 354 24.30 2.24 -10.61
CA ALA A 354 25.68 2.66 -10.40
C ALA A 354 26.45 2.91 -11.71
N SER A 355 26.30 2.04 -12.71
CA SER A 355 26.92 2.21 -14.03
C SER A 355 26.40 3.45 -14.74
N ILE A 356 25.09 3.70 -14.73
CA ILE A 356 24.47 4.87 -15.36
C ILE A 356 24.96 6.15 -14.69
N ILE A 357 24.98 6.21 -13.35
CA ILE A 357 25.47 7.36 -12.59
C ILE A 357 26.94 7.61 -12.89
N LYS A 358 27.81 6.59 -12.76
CA LYS A 358 29.25 6.75 -12.96
C LYS A 358 29.64 7.14 -14.39
N ALA A 359 28.79 6.87 -15.38
CA ALA A 359 29.03 7.27 -16.76
C ALA A 359 28.88 8.80 -16.98
N LYS A 360 28.12 9.50 -16.12
CA LYS A 360 27.80 10.93 -16.31
C LYS A 360 28.19 11.83 -15.13
N HIS A 361 28.22 11.30 -13.92
CA HIS A 361 28.59 12.04 -12.72
C HIS A 361 30.03 12.61 -12.83
N PRO A 362 30.32 13.85 -12.39
CA PRO A 362 31.66 14.47 -12.45
C PRO A 362 32.79 13.62 -11.83
N GLU A 363 32.57 13.03 -10.65
CA GLU A 363 33.49 12.07 -10.02
C GLU A 363 33.68 10.75 -10.80
N GLY A 364 32.76 10.43 -11.71
CA GLY A 364 32.82 9.27 -12.59
C GLY A 364 33.16 7.97 -11.87
N ALA A 365 34.21 7.30 -12.35
CA ALA A 365 34.69 6.03 -11.77
C ALA A 365 35.20 6.15 -10.32
N LYS A 366 35.58 7.35 -9.84
CA LYS A 366 36.03 7.59 -8.46
C LYS A 366 34.88 7.64 -7.47
N LEU A 367 33.64 7.79 -7.94
CA LEU A 367 32.46 7.87 -7.09
C LEU A 367 32.31 6.62 -6.22
N ASN A 368 32.26 6.82 -4.91
CA ASN A 368 32.14 5.75 -3.94
C ASN A 368 30.79 5.03 -4.07
N GLU A 369 30.85 3.69 -4.13
CA GLU A 369 29.67 2.83 -4.29
C GLU A 369 28.69 2.85 -3.10
N GLY A 370 29.22 3.12 -1.91
CA GLY A 370 28.46 3.31 -0.68
C GLY A 370 27.52 4.51 -0.75
N ASN A 371 27.94 5.62 -1.37
CA ASN A 371 27.10 6.82 -1.51
C ASN A 371 25.86 6.54 -2.38
N ILE A 372 26.05 5.79 -3.47
CA ILE A 372 24.95 5.33 -4.34
C ILE A 372 24.01 4.41 -3.56
N THR A 373 24.58 3.46 -2.82
CA THR A 373 23.79 2.50 -2.02
C THR A 373 22.98 3.20 -0.94
N GLN A 374 23.56 4.17 -0.24
CA GLN A 374 22.90 4.95 0.81
C GLN A 374 21.76 5.81 0.24
N ALA A 375 21.95 6.44 -0.93
CA ALA A 375 20.88 7.19 -1.59
C ALA A 375 19.71 6.28 -2.00
N LEU A 376 20.01 5.10 -2.56
CA LEU A 376 19.00 4.10 -2.91
C LEU A 376 18.22 3.63 -1.67
N GLN A 377 18.90 3.27 -0.58
CA GLN A 377 18.27 2.82 0.67
C GLN A 377 17.33 3.86 1.29
N ASN A 378 17.60 5.15 1.08
CA ASN A 378 16.81 6.26 1.63
C ASN A 378 15.79 6.84 0.63
N THR A 379 15.56 6.18 -0.50
CA THR A 379 14.63 6.66 -1.55
C THR A 379 13.19 6.78 -1.04
N ALA A 380 12.70 5.79 -0.27
CA ALA A 380 11.35 5.85 0.31
C ALA A 380 11.24 6.94 1.40
N SER A 381 12.21 7.00 2.33
CA SER A 381 12.19 7.97 3.43
C SER A 381 12.28 9.41 2.94
N LEU A 382 13.07 9.68 1.89
CA LEU A 382 13.16 11.00 1.27
C LEU A 382 11.81 11.45 0.72
N GLN A 383 11.13 10.58 -0.02
CA GLN A 383 9.81 10.90 -0.58
C GLN A 383 8.80 11.24 0.51
N VAL A 384 8.82 10.50 1.63
CA VAL A 384 7.93 10.82 2.75
C VAL A 384 8.27 12.17 3.38
N GLN A 385 9.56 12.48 3.59
CA GLN A 385 9.97 13.77 4.16
C GLN A 385 9.56 14.95 3.27
N LYS A 386 9.71 14.79 1.95
CA LYS A 386 9.29 15.78 0.94
C LYS A 386 7.77 15.75 0.67
N SER A 387 7.00 15.01 1.47
CA SER A 387 5.54 14.89 1.35
C SER A 387 5.03 14.40 -0.01
N ILE A 388 5.84 13.59 -0.71
CA ILE A 388 5.48 12.93 -1.96
C ILE A 388 4.62 11.71 -1.61
N ARG A 389 3.31 11.79 -1.88
CA ARG A 389 2.35 10.70 -1.68
C ARG A 389 1.42 10.55 -2.89
N PRO A 390 1.14 9.32 -3.35
CA PRO A 390 1.87 8.07 -3.05
C PRO A 390 3.34 8.14 -3.49
N ILE A 391 4.16 7.21 -2.99
CA ILE A 391 5.56 7.07 -3.44
C ILE A 391 5.61 6.66 -4.91
N ILE A 392 6.66 7.10 -5.60
CA ILE A 392 6.93 6.83 -7.00
C ILE A 392 8.09 5.83 -7.13
N PHE A 393 9.12 5.95 -6.29
CA PHE A 393 10.25 5.02 -6.27
C PHE A 393 10.26 4.16 -5.00
N ASP A 394 10.61 2.89 -5.14
CA ASP A 394 10.91 1.98 -4.02
C ASP A 394 12.20 1.23 -4.31
N TYR A 395 13.06 1.11 -3.30
CA TYR A 395 14.30 0.35 -3.41
C TYR A 395 14.25 -0.82 -2.44
N ASP A 396 14.21 -2.03 -2.99
CA ASP A 396 14.31 -3.24 -2.18
C ASP A 396 15.78 -3.48 -1.81
N GLN A 397 16.08 -3.43 -0.52
CA GLN A 397 17.45 -3.59 -0.02
C GLN A 397 17.95 -5.05 -0.10
N THR A 398 17.03 -6.02 -0.12
CA THR A 398 17.33 -7.46 -0.20
C THR A 398 17.70 -7.83 -1.63
N THR A 399 16.83 -7.52 -2.60
CA THR A 399 17.08 -7.84 -4.01
C THR A 399 17.94 -6.80 -4.72
N ARG A 400 18.15 -5.64 -4.08
CA ARG A 400 18.97 -4.51 -4.56
C ARG A 400 18.45 -3.96 -5.88
N VAL A 401 17.14 -3.78 -5.98
CA VAL A 401 16.45 -3.27 -7.17
C VAL A 401 15.69 -1.99 -6.84
N LEU A 402 15.93 -0.94 -7.62
CA LEU A 402 15.14 0.28 -7.63
C LEU A 402 13.98 0.08 -8.61
N THR A 403 12.75 0.24 -8.14
CA THR A 403 11.53 0.06 -8.92
C THR A 403 10.71 1.34 -8.94
N THR A 404 10.05 1.58 -10.07
CA THR A 404 9.02 2.61 -10.18
C THR A 404 7.67 1.98 -9.87
N VAL A 405 7.05 2.38 -8.76
CA VAL A 405 5.82 1.78 -8.21
C VAL A 405 4.54 2.56 -8.54
N ASP A 406 4.68 3.75 -9.13
CA ASP A 406 3.58 4.53 -9.69
C ASP A 406 3.52 4.29 -11.21
N ARG A 407 2.58 3.47 -11.68
CA ARG A 407 2.42 3.15 -13.12
C ARG A 407 2.03 4.38 -13.94
N SER A 408 1.23 5.28 -13.38
CA SER A 408 0.85 6.52 -14.05
C SER A 408 2.06 7.42 -14.29
N PHE A 409 3.08 7.37 -13.41
CA PHE A 409 4.34 8.06 -13.65
C PHE A 409 5.10 7.45 -14.85
N LEU A 410 5.15 6.13 -14.99
CA LEU A 410 5.80 5.48 -16.13
C LEU A 410 5.14 5.86 -17.46
N ILE A 411 3.81 5.84 -17.50
CA ILE A 411 3.04 6.18 -18.71
C ILE A 411 3.19 7.67 -19.02
N TRP A 412 3.07 8.55 -18.01
CA TRP A 412 3.34 9.98 -18.18
C TRP A 412 4.74 10.21 -18.76
N LEU A 413 5.73 9.58 -18.16
CA LEU A 413 7.15 9.69 -18.52
C LEU A 413 7.43 9.14 -19.93
N ALA A 414 6.67 8.15 -20.42
CA ALA A 414 6.74 7.64 -21.79
C ALA A 414 6.33 8.70 -22.85
N HIS A 415 5.53 9.70 -22.45
CA HIS A 415 5.06 10.77 -23.32
C HIS A 415 5.84 12.09 -23.18
N GLN A 416 6.87 12.15 -22.33
CA GLN A 416 7.66 13.37 -22.13
C GLN A 416 8.94 13.38 -22.97
N ASP A 417 9.41 14.59 -23.30
CA ASP A 417 10.79 14.77 -23.76
C ASP A 417 11.75 14.61 -22.58
N ARG A 418 12.56 13.55 -22.62
CA ARG A 418 13.53 13.25 -21.57
C ARG A 418 14.66 14.27 -21.51
N ALA A 419 15.03 14.88 -22.63
CA ALA A 419 16.08 15.88 -22.66
C ALA A 419 15.64 17.15 -21.92
N GLU A 420 14.37 17.57 -22.06
CA GLU A 420 13.82 18.70 -21.32
C GLU A 420 13.81 18.44 -19.80
N LEU A 421 13.34 17.27 -19.37
CA LEU A 421 13.34 16.89 -17.95
C LEU A 421 14.76 16.81 -17.35
N LEU A 422 15.75 16.38 -18.14
CA LEU A 422 17.14 16.35 -17.71
C LEU A 422 17.76 17.75 -17.64
N ALA A 423 17.43 18.62 -18.60
CA ALA A 423 17.85 20.01 -18.60
C ALA A 423 17.31 20.78 -17.38
N GLU A 424 16.09 20.50 -16.93
CA GLU A 424 15.52 21.04 -15.67
C GLU A 424 16.34 20.67 -14.44
N LEU A 425 17.04 19.53 -14.46
CA LEU A 425 17.96 19.11 -13.40
C LEU A 425 19.37 19.70 -13.56
N GLY A 426 19.62 20.51 -14.59
CA GLY A 426 20.94 21.01 -14.95
C GLY A 426 21.87 19.88 -15.41
N ILE A 427 21.34 18.89 -16.12
CA ILE A 427 22.09 17.79 -16.73
C ILE A 427 21.93 17.89 -18.24
N GLU A 428 22.99 18.32 -18.92
CA GLU A 428 23.09 18.37 -20.39
C GLU A 428 23.41 17.02 -21.01
#